data_AF-X1NBQ2-F1
#
_entry.id   AF-X1NBQ2-F1
#
_cell.length_a   1.000
_cell.length_b   1.000
_cell.length_c   1.000
_cell.angle_alpha   90.00
_cell.angle_beta   90.00
_cell.angle_gamma   90.00
#
_symmetry.space_group_name_H-M   'P 1'
#
loop_
_entity.id
_entity.type
_entity.pdbx_description
1 polymer ?
#
loop_
_entity_poly.entity_id
_entity_poly.type
_entity_poly.pdbx_seq_one_letter_code
_entity_poly.pdbx_strand_id
1 'polypeptide(L)' 'MAESCPKCNSKAEKTKTRGLDTFYKCPNCNFKFRVVELHASKEFANSEKGY' A
#
# COMPACT_ATOMS: atom_id res chain seq x y z
N MET A 1 4.86 -8.48 -6.48
CA MET A 1 5.36 -8.31 -5.09
C MET A 1 4.34 -8.89 -4.11
N ALA A 2 4.78 -9.57 -3.05
CA ALA A 2 3.92 -9.86 -1.89
C ALA A 2 4.16 -8.73 -0.87
N GLU A 3 3.12 -7.99 -0.49
CA GLU A 3 3.23 -6.98 0.55
C GLU A 3 3.12 -7.61 1.94
N SER A 4 3.98 -7.17 2.85
CA SER A 4 3.93 -7.59 4.26
C SER A 4 2.95 -6.72 5.04
N CYS A 5 2.19 -7.35 5.94
CA CYS A 5 1.29 -6.63 6.82
C CYS A 5 2.07 -5.73 7.80
N PRO A 6 1.75 -4.43 7.92
CA PRO A 6 2.48 -3.52 8.81
C PRO A 6 2.32 -3.85 10.30
N LYS A 7 1.31 -4.64 10.69
CA LYS A 7 1.08 -5.02 12.10
C LYS A 7 1.86 -6.24 12.56
N CYS A 8 1.92 -7.28 11.74
CA CYS A 8 2.48 -8.58 12.13
C CYS A 8 3.55 -9.10 11.18
N ASN A 9 3.96 -8.28 10.20
CA ASN A 9 4.94 -8.59 9.17
C ASN A 9 4.68 -9.91 8.40
N SER A 10 3.46 -10.45 8.51
CA SER A 10 3.05 -11.65 7.79
C SER A 10 2.61 -11.29 6.37
N LYS A 11 2.65 -12.27 5.46
CA LYS A 11 2.20 -12.09 4.08
C LYS A 11 0.75 -11.58 4.08
N ALA A 12 0.53 -10.45 3.42
CA ALA A 12 -0.81 -9.92 3.18
C ALA A 12 -1.28 -10.35 1.79
N GLU A 13 -2.58 -10.63 1.68
CA GLU A 13 -3.21 -11.05 0.44
C GLU A 13 -3.95 -9.89 -0.18
N LYS A 14 -3.76 -9.70 -1.48
CA LYS A 14 -4.47 -8.68 -2.25
C LYS A 14 -5.94 -9.07 -2.36
N THR A 15 -6.83 -8.19 -1.93
CA THR A 15 -8.28 -8.43 -1.94
C THR A 15 -8.96 -7.79 -3.15
N LYS A 16 -8.70 -6.51 -3.40
CA LYS A 16 -9.28 -5.77 -4.52
C LYS A 16 -8.40 -4.61 -4.93
N THR A 17 -8.55 -4.16 -6.16
CA THR A 17 -7.93 -2.93 -6.69
C THR A 17 -9.03 -1.99 -7.16
N ARG A 18 -8.93 -0.70 -6.85
CA ARG A 18 -9.80 0.36 -7.39
C ARG A 18 -8.93 1.53 -7.86
N GLY A 19 -8.76 1.67 -9.16
CA GLY A 19 -7.85 2.68 -9.72
C GLY A 19 -6.43 2.44 -9.21
N LEU A 20 -5.87 3.45 -8.52
CA LEU A 20 -4.53 3.39 -7.90
C LEU A 20 -4.53 2.79 -6.49
N ASP A 21 -5.70 2.59 -5.88
CA ASP A 21 -5.81 1.98 -4.55
C ASP A 21 -5.81 0.45 -4.65
N THR A 22 -4.81 -0.21 -4.09
CA THR A 22 -4.80 -1.65 -3.85
C THR A 22 -5.11 -1.95 -2.39
N PHE A 23 -6.10 -2.82 -2.14
CA PHE A 23 -6.52 -3.22 -0.80
C PHE A 23 -5.94 -4.59 -0.47
N TYR A 24 -5.26 -4.67 0.67
CA TYR A 24 -4.69 -5.91 1.21
C TYR A 24 -5.36 -6.31 2.51
N LYS A 25 -5.46 -7.61 2.73
CA LYS A 25 -5.92 -8.22 3.99
C LYS A 25 -4.87 -9.20 4.47
N CYS A 26 -4.45 -9.05 5.72
CA CYS A 26 -3.60 -10.03 6.36
C CYS A 26 -4.47 -11.14 6.97
N PRO A 27 -4.32 -12.40 6.56
CA PRO A 27 -5.07 -13.52 7.15
C PRO A 27 -4.65 -13.81 8.60
N ASN A 28 -3.40 -13.50 8.98
CA ASN A 28 -2.88 -13.78 10.32
C ASN A 28 -3.53 -12.89 11.40
N CYS A 29 -3.45 -11.57 11.23
CA CYS A 29 -4.00 -10.62 12.23
C CYS A 29 -5.36 -10.01 11.82
N ASN A 30 -5.96 -10.50 10.73
CA ASN A 30 -7.20 -9.99 10.12
C ASN A 30 -7.17 -8.46 9.84
N PHE A 31 -5.98 -7.87 9.71
CA PHE A 31 -5.80 -6.45 9.48
C PHE A 31 -5.98 -6.12 8.00
N LYS A 32 -6.79 -5.10 7.70
CA LYS A 32 -7.03 -4.61 6.34
C LYS A 32 -6.33 -3.27 6.18
N PHE A 33 -5.56 -3.12 5.11
CA PHE A 33 -4.90 -1.87 4.78
C PHE A 33 -4.98 -1.61 3.28
N ARG A 34 -4.85 -0.35 2.90
CA ARG A 34 -4.76 0.05 1.49
C ARG A 34 -3.36 0.54 1.22
N VAL A 35 -2.85 0.21 0.06
CA VAL A 35 -1.64 0.77 -0.50
C VAL A 35 -2.04 1.43 -1.80
N VAL A 36 -1.77 2.74 -1.85
CA VAL A 36 -1.90 3.48 -3.09
C VAL A 36 -0.64 3.17 -3.86
N GLU A 37 -0.79 2.44 -4.96
CA GLU A 37 0.27 2.25 -5.93
C GLU A 37 0.43 3.60 -6.64
N LEU A 38 1.12 4.52 -5.96
CA LEU A 38 1.74 5.64 -6.61
C LEU A 38 2.75 5.01 -7.55
N HIS A 39 2.36 4.83 -8.81
CA HIS A 39 3.33 4.81 -9.90
C HIS A 39 4.14 6.07 -9.67
N ALA A 40 5.28 5.92 -9.00
CA ALA A 40 6.30 6.93 -8.95
C ALA A 40 6.82 7.02 -10.38
N SER A 41 6.06 7.70 -11.24
CA SER A 41 6.67 8.56 -12.22
C SER A 41 7.75 9.29 -11.44
N LYS A 42 9.00 9.10 -11.88
CA LYS A 42 10.19 9.85 -11.47
C LYS A 42 10.03 11.35 -11.77
N GLU A 43 8.86 11.94 -11.53
CA GLU A 43 8.50 13.31 -11.88
C GLU A 43 7.86 14.09 -10.72
N PHE A 44 7.61 13.44 -9.57
CA PHE A 44 7.19 14.16 -8.35
C PHE A 44 8.05 13.79 -7.14
N ALA A 45 9.37 13.75 -7.34
CA ALA A 45 10.28 14.09 -6.25
C ALA A 45 10.21 15.61 -6.08
N ASN A 46 9.76 16.04 -4.92
CA ASN A 46 9.87 17.41 -4.42
C ASN A 46 8.77 18.42 -4.81
N SER A 47 7.55 18.20 -4.33
CA SER A 47 6.82 19.33 -3.75
C SER A 47 7.14 19.37 -2.27
N GLU A 48 8.32 19.92 -1.97
CA GLU A 48 8.70 20.35 -0.64
C GLU A 48 7.63 21.31 -0.12
N LYS A 49 7.21 21.05 1.10
CA LYS A 49 6.39 21.90 1.94
C LYS A 49 7.17 23.19 2.23
N GLY A 50 6.63 24.36 1.88
CA GLY A 50 7.29 25.63 2.22
C GLY A 50 6.40 26.86 2.10
N TYR A 51 5.83 27.25 3.25
CA TYR A 51 5.18 28.52 3.61
C TYR A 51 3.76 28.82 3.09
#